data_AF-A0A950LZ41-F1
#
_entry.id   AF-A0A950LZ41-F1
#
_cell.length_a   1.000
_cell.length_b   1.000
_cell.length_c   1.000
_cell.angle_alpha   90.00
_cell.angle_beta   90.00
_cell.angle_gamma   90.00
#
_symmetry.space_group_name_H-M   'P 1'
#
loop_
_entity.id
_entity.type
_entity.pdbx_description
1 polymer ?
#
loop_
_entity_poly.entity_id
_entity_poly.type
_entity_poly.pdbx_seq_one_letter_code
_entity_poly.pdbx_strand_id
1 'polypeptide(L)'
;MTPRDNLDSALKRLAAAIEMLEAAEARRAQAEAERANLEEEYAVMQDDRSRLAVELDGTIARNKALATANGEVARRLERASATIRAVLDTIEPAEEAG
;
A
#
# COMPACT_ATOMS: atom_id res chain seq x y z
N MET A 1 -3.68 54.31 45.34
CA MET A 1 -2.87 53.85 44.19
C MET A 1 -2.58 55.05 43.33
N THR A 2 -1.31 55.39 43.15
CA THR A 2 -0.90 56.56 42.37
C THR A 2 -0.91 56.22 40.87
N PRO A 3 -0.97 57.22 39.96
CA PRO A 3 -0.86 56.97 38.52
C PRO A 3 0.39 56.19 38.12
N ARG A 4 1.49 56.33 38.87
CA ARG A 4 2.73 55.57 38.68
C ARG A 4 2.55 54.08 39.03
N ASP A 5 1.87 53.77 40.13
CA ASP A 5 1.58 52.38 40.52
C ASP A 5 0.69 51.67 39.48
N ASN A 6 -0.25 52.41 38.86
CA ASN A 6 -1.11 51.88 37.79
C ASN A 6 -0.32 51.54 36.52
N LEU A 7 0.64 52.40 36.14
CA LEU A 7 1.50 52.18 34.98
C LEU A 7 2.42 50.97 35.20
N ASP A 8 3.04 50.86 36.37
CA ASP A 8 3.91 49.72 36.69
C ASP A 8 3.13 48.38 36.68
N SER A 9 1.88 48.40 37.16
CA SER A 9 0.98 47.24 37.07
C SER A 9 0.65 46.89 35.61
N ALA A 10 0.36 47.88 34.77
CA ALA A 10 0.09 47.67 33.36
C ALA A 10 1.30 47.10 32.61
N LEU A 11 2.52 47.61 32.88
CA LEU A 11 3.75 47.11 32.27
C LEU A 11 4.06 45.67 32.70
N LYS A 12 3.87 45.32 33.98
CA LYS A 12 4.01 43.94 34.47
C LYS A 12 3.03 42.98 33.78
N ARG A 13 1.77 43.41 33.61
CA ARG A 13 0.77 42.60 32.90
C ARG A 13 1.11 42.43 31.42
N LEU A 14 1.65 43.46 30.78
CA LEU A 14 2.11 43.38 29.40
C LEU A 14 3.29 42.41 29.25
N ALA A 15 4.29 42.51 30.13
CA ALA A 15 5.44 41.60 30.12
C ALA A 15 5.00 40.14 30.26
N ALA A 16 4.12 39.84 31.22
CA ALA A 16 3.58 38.50 31.41
C ALA A 16 2.79 38.01 30.18
N ALA A 17 2.01 38.89 29.53
CA ALA A 17 1.28 38.54 28.32
C ALA A 17 2.22 38.22 27.14
N ILE A 18 3.34 38.92 27.03
CA ILE A 18 4.36 38.66 26.02
C ILE A 18 5.03 37.31 26.28
N GLU A 19 5.45 37.02 27.51
CA GLU A 19 6.03 35.73 27.88
C GLU A 19 5.07 34.56 27.55
N MET A 20 3.77 34.73 27.83
CA MET A 20 2.75 33.75 27.49
C MET A 20 2.60 33.55 25.98
N LEU A 21 2.67 34.64 25.21
CA LEU A 21 2.61 34.59 23.74
C LEU A 21 3.84 33.90 23.16
N GLU A 22 5.04 34.24 23.63
CA GLU A 22 6.29 33.60 23.22
C GLU A 22 6.27 32.09 23.50
N ALA A 23 5.78 31.70 24.67
CA ALA A 23 5.62 30.28 25.01
C ALA A 23 4.58 29.58 24.12
N ALA A 24 3.50 30.26 23.73
CA ALA A 24 2.50 29.71 22.82
C ALA A 24 3.04 29.56 21.40
N GLU A 25 3.78 30.55 20.91
CA GLU A 25 4.44 30.52 19.60
C GLU A 25 5.50 29.41 19.53
N ALA A 26 6.31 29.23 20.57
CA ALA A 26 7.27 28.13 20.63
C ALA A 26 6.59 26.76 20.53
N ARG A 27 5.48 26.55 21.25
CA ARG A 27 4.68 25.31 21.14
C ARG A 27 4.09 25.13 19.75
N ARG A 28 3.61 26.21 19.14
CA ARG A 28 3.05 26.17 17.78
C ARG A 28 4.11 25.80 16.75
N ALA A 29 5.28 26.44 16.79
CA ALA A 29 6.38 26.15 15.89
C ALA A 29 6.84 24.68 16.00
N GLN A 30 6.90 24.15 17.22
CA GLN A 30 7.22 22.73 17.44
C GLN A 30 6.17 21.81 16.80
N ALA A 31 4.88 22.08 17.01
CA ALA A 31 3.80 21.28 16.43
C ALA A 31 3.77 21.37 14.89
N GLU A 32 4.08 22.53 14.31
CA GLU A 32 4.19 22.70 12.86
C GLU A 32 5.37 21.90 12.28
N ALA A 33 6.51 21.87 12.96
CA ALA A 33 7.66 21.06 12.55
C ALA A 33 7.34 19.55 12.62
N GLU A 34 6.68 19.10 13.69
CA GLU A 34 6.22 17.71 13.82
C GLU A 34 5.21 17.34 12.72
N ARG A 35 4.29 18.25 12.39
CA ARG A 35 3.33 18.03 11.30
C ARG A 35 4.01 17.94 9.94
N ALA A 36 5.00 18.78 9.67
CA ALA A 36 5.76 18.74 8.41
C ALA A 36 6.47 17.39 8.23
N ASN A 37 7.07 16.84 9.29
CA ASN A 37 7.70 15.52 9.24
C ASN A 37 6.67 14.41 8.93
N LEU A 38 5.49 14.46 9.56
CA LEU A 38 4.41 13.49 9.29
C LEU A 38 3.86 13.62 7.86
N GLU A 39 3.76 14.83 7.33
CA GLU A 39 3.34 15.07 5.94
C GLU A 39 4.35 14.47 4.94
N GLU A 40 5.65 14.58 5.22
CA GLU A 40 6.71 13.96 4.42
C GLU A 40 6.65 12.42 4.47
N GLU A 41 6.56 11.83 5.67
CA GLU A 41 6.42 10.37 5.83
C GLU A 41 5.15 9.86 5.12
N TYR A 42 4.03 10.58 5.25
CA TYR A 42 2.80 10.23 4.57
C TYR A 42 2.95 10.27 3.05
N ALA A 43 3.64 11.27 2.50
CA ALA A 43 3.89 11.36 1.06
C ALA A 43 4.72 10.17 0.54
N VAL A 44 5.76 9.76 1.29
CA VAL A 44 6.55 8.56 0.97
C VAL A 44 5.68 7.31 0.99
N MET A 45 4.85 7.12 2.02
CA MET A 45 3.94 5.98 2.10
C MET A 45 2.90 5.96 0.98
N GLN A 46 2.44 7.12 0.51
CA GLN A 46 1.52 7.22 -0.62
C GLN A 46 2.17 6.78 -1.94
N ASP A 47 3.43 7.15 -2.16
CA ASP A 47 4.19 6.71 -3.33
C ASP A 47 4.41 5.20 -3.31
N ASP A 48 4.88 4.67 -2.18
CA ASP A 48 5.08 3.22 -2.01
C ASP A 48 3.79 2.43 -2.20
N ARG A 49 2.67 2.91 -1.65
CA ARG A 49 1.36 2.29 -1.86
C ARG A 49 0.96 2.28 -3.32
N SER A 50 1.22 3.36 -4.05
CA SER A 50 0.92 3.47 -5.47
C SER A 50 1.77 2.48 -6.28
N ARG A 51 3.06 2.36 -5.95
CA ARG A 51 3.96 1.38 -6.55
C ARG A 51 3.52 -0.07 -6.27
N LEU A 52 3.15 -0.38 -5.03
CA LEU A 52 2.64 -1.70 -4.66
C LEU A 52 1.35 -2.06 -5.39
N ALA A 53 0.46 -1.09 -5.65
CA ALA A 53 -0.76 -1.33 -6.42
C ALA A 53 -0.43 -1.74 -7.87
N VAL A 54 0.50 -1.04 -8.52
CA VAL A 54 0.97 -1.38 -9.88
C VAL A 54 1.63 -2.75 -9.92
N GLU A 55 2.48 -3.06 -8.93
CA GLU A 55 3.12 -4.37 -8.82
C GLU A 55 2.07 -5.48 -8.63
N LEU A 56 1.08 -5.27 -7.75
CA LEU A 56 -0.01 -6.20 -7.52
C LEU A 56 -0.81 -6.47 -8.80
N ASP A 57 -1.22 -5.42 -9.52
CA ASP A 57 -1.92 -5.55 -10.80
C ASP A 57 -1.10 -6.37 -11.82
N GLY A 58 0.21 -6.11 -11.88
CA GLY A 58 1.14 -6.87 -12.71
C GLY A 58 1.20 -8.36 -12.35
N THR A 59 1.26 -8.69 -11.05
CA THR A 59 1.26 -10.08 -10.59
C THR A 59 -0.07 -10.79 -10.86
N ILE A 60 -1.20 -10.11 -10.69
CA ILE A 60 -2.53 -10.64 -11.01
C ILE A 60 -2.65 -10.95 -12.50
N ALA A 61 -2.18 -10.04 -13.37
CA ALA A 61 -2.18 -10.25 -14.82
C ALA A 61 -1.34 -11.48 -15.21
N ARG A 62 -0.13 -11.62 -14.66
CA ARG A 62 0.73 -12.80 -14.88
C ARG A 62 0.07 -14.09 -14.39
N ASN A 63 -0.58 -14.06 -13.22
CA ASN A 63 -1.26 -15.23 -12.67
C ASN A 63 -2.41 -15.70 -13.58
N LYS A 64 -3.23 -14.77 -14.08
CA LYS A 64 -4.29 -15.07 -15.06
C LYS A 64 -3.74 -15.67 -16.36
N ALA A 65 -2.61 -15.14 -16.86
CA ALA A 65 -1.95 -15.69 -18.04
C ALA A 65 -1.46 -17.13 -17.80
N LEU A 66 -0.83 -17.39 -16.64
CA LEU A 66 -0.39 -18.73 -16.26
C LEU A 66 -1.55 -19.71 -16.10
N ALA A 67 -2.65 -19.30 -15.47
CA ALA A 67 -3.86 -20.12 -15.34
C ALA A 67 -4.43 -20.50 -16.72
N THR A 68 -4.46 -19.54 -17.65
CA THR A 68 -4.90 -19.78 -19.04
C THR A 68 -3.98 -20.77 -19.76
N ALA A 69 -2.67 -20.58 -19.66
CA ALA A 69 -1.68 -21.47 -20.26
C ALA A 69 -1.77 -22.90 -19.69
N ASN A 70 -1.91 -23.04 -18.37
CA ASN A 70 -2.10 -24.33 -17.70
C ASN A 70 -3.36 -25.04 -18.20
N GLY A 71 -4.47 -24.33 -18.36
CA GLY A 71 -5.70 -24.90 -18.92
C GLY A 71 -5.53 -25.41 -20.35
N GLU A 72 -4.77 -24.69 -21.19
CA GLU A 72 -4.47 -25.16 -22.55
C GLU A 72 -3.55 -26.39 -22.56
N VAL A 73 -2.52 -26.40 -21.71
CA VAL A 73 -1.64 -27.58 -21.56
C VAL A 73 -2.45 -28.79 -21.10
N ALA A 74 -3.35 -28.63 -20.13
CA ALA A 74 -4.22 -29.71 -19.66
C ALA A 74 -5.09 -30.28 -20.81
N ARG A 75 -5.75 -29.42 -21.59
CA ARG A 75 -6.53 -29.85 -22.77
C ARG A 75 -5.69 -30.56 -23.83
N ARG A 76 -4.46 -30.11 -24.07
CA ARG A 76 -3.53 -30.76 -25.00
C ARG A 76 -3.10 -32.12 -24.50
N LEU A 77 -2.82 -32.23 -23.20
CA LEU A 77 -2.45 -33.50 -22.57
C LEU A 77 -3.61 -34.50 -22.65
N GLU A 78 -4.84 -34.07 -22.35
CA GLU A 78 -6.03 -34.92 -22.44
C GLU A 78 -6.24 -35.47 -23.86
N ARG A 79 -6.12 -34.60 -24.88
CA ARG A 79 -6.17 -35.01 -26.29
C ARG A 79 -5.08 -36.02 -26.64
N ALA A 80 -3.84 -35.76 -26.24
CA ALA A 80 -2.73 -36.67 -26.49
C ALA A 80 -2.95 -38.03 -25.81
N SER A 81 -3.42 -38.04 -24.56
CA SER A 81 -3.79 -39.27 -23.85
C SER A 81 -4.92 -40.03 -24.54
N ALA A 82 -5.95 -39.33 -25.05
CA ALA A 82 -7.03 -39.96 -25.81
C ALA A 82 -6.53 -40.58 -27.12
N THR A 83 -5.65 -39.89 -27.85
CA THR A 83 -5.00 -40.44 -29.05
C THR A 83 -4.19 -41.70 -28.74
N ILE A 84 -3.40 -41.69 -27.65
CA ILE A 84 -2.61 -42.85 -27.23
C ILE A 84 -3.53 -44.05 -26.94
N ARG A 85 -4.61 -43.84 -26.17
CA ARG A 85 -5.59 -44.90 -25.89
C ARG A 85 -6.20 -45.47 -27.18
N ALA A 86 -6.65 -44.60 -28.09
CA ALA A 86 -7.20 -45.04 -29.36
C ALA A 86 -6.21 -45.87 -30.19
N VAL A 87 -4.92 -45.52 -30.18
CA VAL A 87 -3.88 -46.32 -30.85
C VAL A 87 -3.70 -47.68 -30.14
N LEU A 88 -3.67 -47.71 -28.80
CA LEU A 88 -3.55 -48.95 -28.05
C LEU A 88 -4.74 -49.89 -28.30
N ASP A 89 -5.96 -49.37 -28.33
CA ASP A 89 -7.19 -50.14 -28.62
C ASP A 89 -7.16 -50.77 -30.03
N THR A 90 -6.41 -50.19 -30.99
CA THR A 90 -6.24 -50.78 -32.34
C THR A 90 -5.16 -51.87 -32.40
N ILE A 91 -4.30 -51.95 -31.38
CA ILE A 91 -3.16 -52.88 -31.31
C ILE A 91 -3.49 -54.10 -30.43
N GLU A 92 -4.47 -54.02 -29.53
CA GLU A 92 -5.07 -55.18 -28.87
C GLU A 92 -6.15 -55.81 -29.78
N PRO A 93 -5.85 -56.85 -30.59
CA PRO A 93 -6.91 -57.64 -31.20
C PRO A 93 -7.66 -58.39 -30.11
N ALA A 94 -8.96 -58.57 -30.30
CA ALA A 94 -9.83 -59.38 -29.45
C ALA A 94 -9.21 -60.76 -29.14
N GLU A 95 -8.62 -60.92 -27.96
CA GLU A 95 -8.21 -62.23 -27.43
C GLU A 95 -9.40 -63.07 -26.91
N GLU A 96 -10.64 -62.69 -27.22
CA GLU A 96 -11.85 -63.45 -26.87
C GLU A 96 -12.71 -63.77 -28.10
N ALA A 97 -12.17 -64.59 -29.00
CA ALA A 97 -12.96 -65.37 -29.94
C ALA A 97 -12.15 -66.60 -30.41
N GLY A 98 -12.03 -67.59 -29.52
CA GLY A 98 -11.39 -68.88 -29.79
C GLY A 98 -11.61 -69.87 -28.66
#